data_AF-A0A6H0V156-F1
#
_entry.id   AF-A0A6H0V156-F1
#
_cell.length_a   1.000
_cell.length_b   1.000
_cell.length_c   1.000
_cell.angle_alpha   90.00
_cell.angle_beta   90.00
_cell.angle_gamma   90.00
#
_symmetry.space_group_name_H-M   'P 1'
#
loop_
_entity.id
_entity.type
_entity.pdbx_description
1 polymer ?
#
loop_
_entity_poly.entity_id
_entity_poly.type
_entity_poly.pdbx_seq_one_letter_code
_entity_poly.pdbx_strand_id
1 'polypeptide(L)'
;MNKIKSKLYFELTSKRFWIIQLVFALFGLILGLLFKFAAKHPYLTAIAVATFIVFLIDLLILIFKWGFLERTIQRLKESFASTEKARNERNYKKMNDAEKRAFERIQKQKELKKQARASKVKTNFTFYFTLFISLAVALIFIPLSTYV
;
A
#
# COMPACT_ATOMS: atom_id res chain seq x y z
N MET A 1 -21.07 -0.59 -20.73
CA MET A 1 -20.73 -1.40 -19.55
C MET A 1 -19.84 -0.56 -18.61
N ASN A 2 -20.26 -0.39 -17.35
CA ASN A 2 -19.71 0.64 -16.46
C ASN A 2 -18.21 0.37 -16.16
N LYS A 3 -17.29 1.28 -16.57
CA LYS A 3 -15.82 1.10 -16.47
C LYS A 3 -15.34 0.70 -15.07
N ILE A 4 -16.09 1.08 -14.04
CA ILE A 4 -15.84 0.76 -12.63
C ILE A 4 -16.08 -0.74 -12.36
N LYS A 5 -17.15 -1.33 -12.90
CA LYS A 5 -17.49 -2.75 -12.71
C LYS A 5 -16.45 -3.66 -13.36
N SER A 6 -16.03 -3.36 -14.59
CA SER A 6 -15.01 -4.15 -15.28
C SER A 6 -13.64 -4.06 -14.58
N LYS A 7 -13.32 -2.91 -13.97
CA LYS A 7 -12.09 -2.72 -13.21
C LYS A 7 -12.10 -3.47 -11.88
N LEU A 8 -13.21 -3.45 -11.15
CA LEU A 8 -13.41 -4.25 -9.92
C LEU A 8 -13.28 -5.75 -10.19
N TYR A 9 -13.90 -6.23 -11.28
CA TYR A 9 -13.82 -7.64 -11.65
C TYR A 9 -12.39 -8.06 -11.99
N PHE A 10 -11.65 -7.22 -12.71
CA PHE A 10 -10.23 -7.45 -12.99
C PHE A 10 -9.37 -7.48 -11.72
N GLU A 11 -9.64 -6.61 -10.75
CA GLU A 11 -8.90 -6.58 -9.48
C GLU A 11 -9.20 -7.80 -8.60
N LEU A 12 -10.44 -8.28 -8.55
CA LEU A 12 -10.83 -9.51 -7.86
C LEU A 12 -10.24 -10.78 -8.51
N THR A 13 -10.00 -10.76 -9.83
CA THR A 13 -9.43 -11.90 -10.56
C THR A 13 -7.89 -11.89 -10.55
N SER A 14 -7.28 -10.82 -10.02
CA SER A 14 -5.83 -10.66 -10.03
C SER A 14 -5.15 -11.63 -9.08
N LYS A 15 -4.12 -12.34 -9.56
CA LYS A 15 -3.26 -13.21 -8.71
C LYS A 15 -2.70 -12.45 -7.51
N ARG A 16 -2.35 -11.17 -7.70
CA ARG A 16 -1.80 -10.32 -6.63
C ARG A 16 -2.80 -10.10 -5.50
N PHE A 17 -4.08 -9.93 -5.84
CA PHE A 17 -5.14 -9.77 -4.85
C PHE A 17 -5.24 -11.00 -3.97
N TRP A 18 -5.35 -12.19 -4.57
CA TRP A 18 -5.46 -13.45 -3.82
C TRP A 18 -4.23 -13.77 -2.98
N ILE A 19 -3.02 -13.49 -3.48
CA ILE A 19 -1.79 -13.68 -2.69
C ILE A 19 -1.82 -12.82 -1.43
N ILE A 20 -2.18 -11.53 -1.56
CA ILE A 20 -2.25 -10.63 -0.40
C ILE A 20 -3.34 -11.10 0.58
N GLN A 21 -4.52 -11.49 0.10
CA GLN A 21 -5.57 -12.02 0.97
C GLN A 21 -5.15 -13.28 1.71
N LEU A 22 -4.45 -14.19 1.01
CA LEU A 22 -3.94 -15.41 1.62
C LEU A 22 -2.92 -15.12 2.72
N VAL A 23 -2.04 -14.13 2.52
CA VAL A 23 -1.08 -13.71 3.55
C VAL A 23 -1.81 -13.18 4.79
N PHE A 24 -2.80 -12.30 4.64
CA PHE A 24 -3.57 -11.80 5.77
C PHE A 24 -4.38 -12.90 6.47
N ALA A 25 -4.96 -13.83 5.72
CA ALA A 25 -5.71 -14.96 6.27
C ALA A 25 -4.79 -15.89 7.09
N LEU A 26 -3.62 -16.26 6.55
CA LEU A 26 -2.64 -17.08 7.26
C LEU A 26 -2.11 -16.38 8.51
N PHE A 27 -1.82 -15.07 8.41
CA PHE A 27 -1.38 -14.28 9.54
C PHE A 27 -2.44 -14.23 10.65
N GLY A 28 -3.71 -14.02 10.31
CA GLY A 28 -4.83 -14.07 11.26
C GLY A 28 -5.01 -15.45 11.88
N LEU A 29 -4.86 -16.52 11.10
CA LEU A 29 -4.94 -17.90 11.59
C LEU A 29 -3.82 -18.20 12.59
N ILE A 30 -2.57 -17.84 12.27
CA ILE A 30 -1.42 -18.03 13.17
C ILE A 30 -1.64 -17.27 14.48
N LEU A 31 -2.08 -16.01 14.42
CA LEU A 31 -2.43 -15.23 15.61
C LEU A 31 -3.53 -15.93 16.42
N GLY A 32 -4.60 -16.40 15.77
CA GLY A 32 -5.69 -17.11 16.43
C GLY A 32 -5.21 -18.37 17.16
N LEU A 33 -4.34 -19.16 16.52
CA LEU A 33 -3.73 -20.33 17.15
C LEU A 33 -2.83 -19.94 18.33
N LEU A 34 -2.05 -18.86 18.22
CA LEU A 34 -1.23 -18.35 19.33
C LEU A 34 -2.09 -17.94 20.52
N PHE A 35 -3.16 -17.18 20.31
CA PHE A 35 -4.08 -16.82 21.40
C PHE A 35 -4.79 -18.04 21.98
N LYS A 36 -5.08 -19.06 21.16
CA LYS A 36 -5.67 -20.30 21.64
C LYS A 36 -4.71 -21.12 22.50
N PHE A 37 -3.49 -21.38 22.02
CA PHE A 37 -2.57 -22.32 22.65
C PHE A 37 -1.66 -21.67 23.70
N ALA A 38 -1.19 -20.45 23.46
CA ALA A 38 -0.32 -19.75 24.40
C ALA A 38 -1.12 -19.05 25.52
N ALA A 39 -2.19 -18.32 25.15
CA ALA A 39 -3.01 -17.58 26.10
C ALA A 39 -4.22 -18.37 26.62
N LYS A 40 -4.43 -19.60 26.13
CA LYS A 40 -5.51 -20.52 26.57
C LYS A 40 -6.93 -19.97 26.43
N HIS A 41 -7.15 -18.99 25.56
CA HIS A 41 -8.48 -18.43 25.33
C HIS A 41 -9.44 -19.46 24.69
N PRO A 42 -10.76 -19.28 24.84
CA PRO A 42 -11.75 -19.97 24.01
C PRO A 42 -11.50 -19.69 22.51
N TYR A 43 -11.86 -20.63 21.64
CA TYR A 43 -11.64 -20.49 20.20
C TYR A 43 -12.28 -19.22 19.63
N LEU A 44 -13.49 -18.88 20.08
CA LEU A 44 -14.21 -17.69 19.64
C LEU A 44 -13.48 -16.39 20.04
N THR A 45 -13.05 -16.29 21.29
CA THR A 45 -12.28 -15.14 21.79
C THR A 45 -10.94 -15.01 21.08
N ALA A 46 -10.23 -16.12 20.86
CA ALA A 46 -8.96 -16.12 20.16
C ALA A 46 -9.08 -15.65 18.70
N ILE A 47 -10.12 -16.10 17.98
CA ILE A 47 -10.41 -15.68 16.60
C ILE A 47 -10.84 -14.22 16.55
N ALA A 48 -11.67 -13.76 17.49
CA ALA A 48 -12.13 -12.38 17.56
C ALA A 48 -10.95 -11.41 17.77
N VAL A 49 -10.10 -11.69 18.76
CA VAL A 49 -8.91 -10.88 19.07
C VAL A 49 -7.92 -10.89 17.89
N ALA A 50 -7.62 -12.06 17.32
CA ALA A 50 -6.73 -12.16 16.17
C ALA A 50 -7.23 -11.35 14.97
N THR A 51 -8.53 -11.47 14.67
CA THR A 51 -9.14 -10.73 13.55
C THR A 51 -9.15 -9.23 13.79
N PHE A 52 -9.37 -8.79 15.03
CA PHE A 52 -9.29 -7.38 15.40
C PHE A 52 -7.87 -6.82 15.25
N ILE A 53 -6.84 -7.59 15.62
CA ILE A 53 -5.44 -7.22 15.39
C ILE A 53 -5.14 -7.09 13.90
N VAL A 54 -5.62 -8.05 13.07
CA VAL A 54 -5.48 -7.98 11.61
C VAL A 54 -6.13 -6.72 11.06
N PHE A 55 -7.33 -6.38 11.53
CA PHE A 55 -8.04 -5.15 11.16
C PHE A 55 -7.22 -3.89 11.47
N LEU A 56 -6.65 -3.79 12.68
CA LEU A 56 -5.82 -2.65 13.08
C LEU A 56 -4.56 -2.51 12.23
N ILE A 57 -3.89 -3.62 11.91
CA ILE A 57 -2.70 -3.62 11.06
C ILE A 57 -3.04 -3.18 9.64
N ASP A 58 -4.15 -3.67 9.09
CA ASP A 58 -4.59 -3.29 7.75
C ASP A 58 -5.00 -1.81 7.68
N LEU A 59 -5.71 -1.31 8.70
CA LEU A 59 -6.03 0.11 8.86
C LEU A 59 -4.75 0.97 8.90
N LEU A 60 -3.75 0.53 9.67
CA LEU A 60 -2.46 1.21 9.74
C LEU A 60 -1.77 1.25 8.37
N ILE A 61 -1.70 0.12 7.65
CA ILE A 61 -1.16 0.06 6.28
C ILE A 61 -1.91 1.01 5.33
N LEU A 62 -3.23 1.08 5.43
CA LEU A 62 -4.07 1.99 4.65
C LEU A 62 -3.75 3.46 4.94
N ILE A 63 -3.60 3.84 6.20
CA ILE A 63 -3.17 5.19 6.61
C ILE A 63 -1.79 5.52 6.01
N PHE A 64 -0.84 4.59 6.07
CA PHE A 64 0.47 4.76 5.43
C PHE A 64 0.35 4.95 3.92
N LYS A 65 -0.53 4.17 3.26
CA LYS A 65 -0.79 4.25 1.82
C LYS A 65 -1.57 5.49 1.38
N TRP A 66 -2.40 6.07 2.24
CA TRP A 66 -3.23 7.24 1.91
C TRP A 66 -2.47 8.55 1.76
N GLY A 67 -1.17 8.54 2.04
CA GLY A 67 -0.32 9.68 1.70
C GLY A 67 0.65 10.07 2.80
N PHE A 68 0.58 9.45 3.99
CA PHE A 68 1.61 9.69 5.00
C PHE A 68 3.00 9.29 4.47
N LEU A 69 3.09 8.09 3.88
CA LEU A 69 4.35 7.59 3.33
C LEU A 69 4.70 8.27 2.00
N GLU A 70 3.73 8.51 1.11
CA GLU A 70 4.00 9.22 -0.16
C GLU A 70 4.47 10.66 0.09
N ARG A 71 3.87 11.42 1.03
CA ARG A 71 4.34 12.77 1.39
C ARG A 71 5.71 12.75 2.06
N THR A 72 5.97 11.79 2.96
CA THR A 72 7.26 11.67 3.65
C THR A 72 8.38 11.30 2.68
N ILE A 73 8.15 10.30 1.83
CA ILE A 73 9.09 9.90 0.77
C ILE A 73 9.28 11.05 -0.24
N GLN A 74 8.22 11.78 -0.58
CA GLN A 74 8.31 12.89 -1.52
C GLN A 74 9.13 14.04 -0.93
N ARG A 75 8.96 14.41 0.34
CA ARG A 75 9.81 15.39 1.04
C ARG A 75 11.27 14.97 1.09
N LEU A 76 11.52 13.69 1.39
CA LEU A 76 12.88 13.12 1.35
C LEU A 76 13.49 13.19 -0.05
N LYS A 77 12.73 12.80 -1.08
CA LYS A 77 13.17 12.89 -2.48
C LYS A 77 13.41 14.32 -2.93
N GLU A 78 12.57 15.26 -2.51
CA GLU A 78 12.73 16.69 -2.81
C GLU A 78 14.00 17.25 -2.16
N SER A 79 14.30 16.84 -0.93
CA SER A 79 15.55 17.18 -0.25
C SER A 79 16.79 16.70 -1.04
N PHE A 80 16.85 15.42 -1.41
CA PHE A 80 17.96 14.89 -2.21
C PHE A 80 18.02 15.47 -3.63
N ALA A 81 16.86 15.68 -4.26
CA ALA A 81 16.76 16.26 -5.60
C ALA A 81 17.19 17.73 -5.61
N SER A 82 17.04 18.47 -4.52
CA SER A 82 17.54 19.85 -4.41
C SER A 82 19.06 19.89 -4.48
N THR A 83 19.75 18.98 -3.81
CA THR A 83 21.21 18.84 -3.85
C THR A 83 21.70 18.40 -5.23
N GLU A 84 21.01 17.44 -5.85
CA GLU A 84 21.33 16.98 -7.20
C GLU A 84 21.09 18.06 -8.25
N LYS A 85 20.00 18.84 -8.15
CA LYS A 85 19.72 19.99 -9.01
C LYS A 85 20.79 21.05 -8.89
N ALA A 86 21.19 21.43 -7.67
CA ALA A 86 22.24 22.42 -7.44
C ALA A 86 23.59 21.97 -8.04
N ARG A 87 23.91 20.67 -7.95
CA ARG A 87 25.11 20.09 -8.58
C ARG A 87 25.01 20.10 -10.12
N ASN A 88 23.87 19.71 -10.66
CA ASN A 88 23.64 19.69 -12.11
C ASN A 88 23.64 21.11 -12.71
N GLU A 89 23.14 22.10 -12.00
CA GLU A 89 23.12 23.50 -12.43
C GLU A 89 24.52 24.12 -12.46
N ARG A 90 25.37 23.78 -11.48
CA ARG A 90 26.80 24.13 -11.49
C ARG A 90 27.54 23.48 -12.67
N ASN A 91 27.20 22.25 -13.02
CA ASN A 91 27.81 21.55 -14.15
C ASN A 91 27.29 22.09 -15.49
N TYR A 92 25.99 22.38 -15.61
CA TYR A 92 25.38 22.93 -16.81
C TYR A 92 25.94 24.31 -17.19
N LYS A 93 26.28 25.14 -16.19
CA LYS A 93 26.99 26.42 -16.41
C LYS A 93 28.40 26.25 -16.99
N LYS A 94 29.03 25.09 -16.80
CA LYS A 94 30.38 24.76 -17.29
C LYS A 94 30.37 23.98 -18.61
N MET A 95 29.19 23.59 -19.11
CA MET A 95 29.05 22.80 -20.34
C MET A 95 29.11 23.66 -21.59
N ASN A 96 29.64 23.08 -22.66
CA ASN A 96 29.67 23.70 -23.99
C ASN A 96 28.28 23.62 -24.67
N ASP A 97 28.02 24.41 -25.71
CA ASP A 97 26.68 24.53 -26.30
C ASP A 97 26.14 23.22 -26.91
N ALA A 98 27.02 22.37 -27.42
CA ALA A 98 26.65 21.02 -27.89
C ALA A 98 26.21 20.11 -26.73
N GLU A 99 26.86 20.20 -25.58
CA GLU A 99 26.57 19.40 -24.39
C GLU A 99 25.27 19.84 -23.71
N LYS A 100 25.00 21.15 -23.67
CA LYS A 100 23.72 21.70 -23.17
C LYS A 100 22.52 21.15 -23.93
N ARG A 101 22.60 21.13 -25.27
CA ARG A 101 21.53 20.56 -26.13
C ARG A 101 21.31 19.08 -25.87
N ALA A 102 22.38 18.31 -25.62
CA ALA A 102 22.26 16.90 -25.27
C ALA A 102 21.63 16.70 -23.88
N PHE A 103 22.01 17.53 -22.91
CA PHE A 103 21.48 17.50 -21.54
C PHE A 103 19.96 17.77 -21.51
N GLU A 104 19.49 18.76 -22.26
CA GLU A 104 18.06 19.10 -22.37
C GLU A 104 17.23 17.97 -23.00
N ARG A 105 17.77 17.28 -24.01
CA ARG A 105 17.11 16.11 -24.63
C ARG A 105 16.93 14.98 -23.63
N ILE A 106 17.94 14.71 -22.81
CA ILE A 106 17.90 13.67 -21.77
C ILE A 106 16.90 14.04 -20.67
N GLN A 107 16.85 15.30 -20.24
CA GLN A 107 15.86 15.77 -19.26
C GLN A 107 14.43 15.61 -19.78
N LYS A 108 14.13 16.06 -21.00
CA LYS A 108 12.80 15.90 -21.61
C LYS A 108 12.38 14.43 -21.68
N GLN A 109 13.28 13.53 -22.06
CA GLN A 109 12.98 12.09 -22.07
C GLN A 109 12.69 11.52 -20.68
N LYS A 110 13.40 11.97 -19.64
CA LYS A 110 13.15 11.55 -18.25
C LYS A 110 11.79 12.04 -17.76
N GLU A 111 11.40 13.27 -18.10
CA GLU A 111 10.09 13.85 -17.75
C GLU A 111 8.94 13.12 -18.43
N LEU A 112 9.05 12.84 -19.73
CA LEU A 112 8.05 12.06 -20.48
C LEU A 112 7.85 10.65 -19.89
N LYS A 113 8.95 9.97 -19.52
CA LYS A 113 8.88 8.66 -18.84
C LYS A 113 8.24 8.74 -17.46
N LYS A 114 8.42 9.85 -16.74
CA LYS A 114 7.84 10.08 -15.40
C LYS A 114 6.33 10.34 -15.49
N GLN A 115 5.90 11.14 -16.46
CA GLN A 115 4.48 11.39 -16.75
C GLN A 115 3.76 10.11 -17.20
N ALA A 116 4.38 9.30 -18.06
CA ALA A 116 3.81 8.02 -18.49
C ALA A 116 3.62 7.00 -17.35
N ARG A 117 4.42 7.09 -16.28
CA ARG A 117 4.28 6.23 -15.08
C ARG A 117 3.23 6.74 -14.10
N ALA A 118 3.02 8.06 -14.03
CA ALA A 118 2.06 8.69 -13.12
C ALA A 118 0.58 8.43 -13.52
N SER A 119 0.30 8.13 -14.78
CA SER A 119 -1.07 7.89 -15.28
C SER A 119 -1.69 6.55 -14.83
N LYS A 120 -0.90 5.64 -14.24
CA LYS A 120 -1.43 4.39 -13.69
C LYS A 120 -2.09 4.66 -12.35
N VAL A 121 -3.42 4.80 -12.36
CA VAL A 121 -4.25 4.90 -11.16
C VAL A 121 -3.98 3.69 -10.25
N LYS A 122 -3.22 3.90 -9.17
CA LYS A 122 -3.03 2.92 -8.12
C LYS A 122 -4.33 2.79 -7.34
N THR A 123 -4.85 1.58 -7.22
CA THR A 123 -5.98 1.30 -6.33
C THR A 123 -5.46 0.61 -5.07
N ASN A 124 -6.10 0.88 -3.94
CA ASN A 124 -5.86 0.17 -2.68
C ASN A 124 -6.96 -0.86 -2.41
N PHE A 125 -7.65 -1.33 -3.45
CA PHE A 125 -8.84 -2.18 -3.35
C PHE A 125 -8.64 -3.42 -2.49
N THR A 126 -7.49 -4.09 -2.63
CA THR A 126 -7.17 -5.28 -1.83
C THR A 126 -7.24 -4.99 -0.33
N PHE A 127 -6.69 -3.86 0.11
CA PHE A 127 -6.67 -3.46 1.52
C PHE A 127 -8.07 -3.07 1.99
N TYR A 128 -8.83 -2.30 1.19
CA TYR A 128 -10.22 -2.01 1.54
C TYR A 128 -11.08 -3.29 1.68
N PHE A 129 -10.82 -4.29 0.83
CA PHE A 129 -11.53 -5.57 0.90
C PHE A 129 -11.14 -6.36 2.16
N THR A 130 -9.85 -6.41 2.50
CA THR A 130 -9.36 -7.03 3.74
C THR A 130 -9.95 -6.34 4.98
N LEU A 131 -9.96 -5.01 4.99
CA LEU A 131 -10.51 -4.20 6.07
C LEU A 131 -12.01 -4.46 6.24
N PHE A 132 -12.76 -4.53 5.14
CA PHE A 132 -14.19 -4.81 5.18
C PHE A 132 -14.49 -6.21 5.73
N ILE A 133 -13.76 -7.24 5.28
CA ILE A 133 -13.94 -8.61 5.78
C ILE A 133 -13.57 -8.71 7.26
N SER A 134 -12.41 -8.18 7.64
CA SER A 134 -11.95 -8.23 9.04
C SER A 134 -12.90 -7.49 9.98
N LEU A 135 -13.45 -6.34 9.55
CA LEU A 135 -14.50 -5.64 10.28
C LEU A 135 -15.79 -6.46 10.41
N ALA A 136 -16.26 -7.06 9.32
CA ALA A 136 -17.47 -7.90 9.34
C ALA A 136 -17.31 -9.09 10.29
N VAL A 137 -16.16 -9.76 10.25
CA VAL A 137 -15.84 -10.87 11.16
C VAL A 137 -15.74 -10.37 12.61
N ALA A 138 -15.05 -9.26 12.87
CA ALA A 138 -14.96 -8.69 14.21
C ALA A 138 -16.36 -8.34 14.77
N LEU A 139 -17.23 -7.72 13.98
CA LEU A 139 -18.59 -7.37 14.40
C LEU A 139 -19.46 -8.60 14.74
N ILE A 140 -19.23 -9.74 14.09
CA ILE A 140 -19.95 -10.98 14.39
C ILE A 140 -19.37 -11.65 15.64
N PHE A 141 -18.04 -11.80 15.71
CA PHE A 141 -17.40 -12.66 16.72
C PHE A 141 -17.13 -11.95 18.05
N ILE A 142 -16.96 -10.63 18.08
CA ILE A 142 -16.78 -9.87 19.33
C ILE A 142 -18.00 -10.03 20.27
N PRO A 143 -19.25 -9.76 19.83
CA PRO A 143 -20.41 -9.97 20.69
C PRO A 143 -20.57 -11.45 21.06
N LEU A 144 -20.40 -12.38 20.11
CA LEU A 144 -20.47 -13.82 20.43
C LEU A 144 -19.43 -14.26 21.46
N SER A 145 -18.24 -13.64 21.48
CA SER A 145 -17.19 -13.93 22.46
C SER A 145 -17.44 -13.32 23.85
N THR A 146 -18.35 -12.36 23.98
CA THR A 146 -18.73 -11.77 25.28
C THR A 146 -19.84 -12.57 25.96
N TYR A 147 -20.56 -13.42 25.21
CA TYR A 147 -21.61 -14.29 25.73
C TYR A 147 -21.13 -15.73 26.02
N VAL A 148 -19.85 -16.05 25.76
CA VAL A 148 -19.22 -17.36 25.96
C VAL A 148 -18.08 -17.24 26.96
#